data_AF-A0AAV2DUG3-F1
#
_entry.id   AF-A0AAV2DUG3-F1
#
_cell.length_a   1.000
_cell.length_b   1.000
_cell.length_c   1.000
_cell.angle_alpha   90.00
_cell.angle_beta   90.00
_cell.angle_gamma   90.00
#
_symmetry.space_group_name_H-M   'P 1'
#
loop_
_entity.id
_entity.type
_entity.pdbx_description
1 polymer ?
#
loop_
_entity_poly.entity_id
_entity_poly.type
_entity_poly.pdbx_seq_one_letter_code
_entity_poly.pdbx_strand_id
1 'polypeptide(L)'
;MIVTFCRRLNDHLARFWWGQQDQRESMKWTSWRAICRHKILGGLGFLDFNNNNIALLAKQAWRILQNPDNMLTVMYKAKYFFQTLFLQAVLGSRTSWD
;
A
#
# COMPACT_ATOMS: atom_id res chain seq x y z
N MET A 1 7.55 8.12 0.59
CA MET A 1 8.26 7.36 -0.46
C MET A 1 7.40 6.20 -0.92
N ILE A 2 6.93 5.33 -0.02
CA ILE A 2 6.01 4.24 -0.40
C ILE A 2 4.62 4.77 -0.76
N VAL A 3 4.06 5.72 0.01
CA VAL A 3 2.76 6.34 -0.31
C VAL A 3 2.80 7.08 -1.65
N THR A 4 3.88 7.81 -1.92
CA THR A 4 4.08 8.51 -3.18
C THR A 4 4.28 7.55 -4.36
N PHE A 5 4.94 6.40 -4.15
CA PHE A 5 5.04 5.34 -5.14
C PHE A 5 3.68 4.68 -5.43
N CYS A 6 2.90 4.32 -4.41
CA CYS A 6 1.55 3.77 -4.57
C CYS A 6 0.64 4.74 -5.32
N ARG A 7 0.74 6.05 -5.04
CA ARG A 7 0.03 7.09 -5.77
C ARG A 7 0.43 7.11 -7.25
N ARG A 8 1.72 7.09 -7.54
CA ARG A 8 2.23 7.03 -8.93
C ARG A 8 1.74 5.77 -9.66
N LEU A 9 1.70 4.61 -9.01
CA LEU A 9 1.15 3.39 -9.59
C LEU A 9 -0.35 3.53 -9.91
N ASN A 10 -1.13 4.04 -8.96
CA ASN A 10 -2.55 4.32 -9.19
C ASN A 10 -2.75 5.30 -10.36
N ASP A 11 -1.91 6.33 -10.48
CA ASP A 11 -1.97 7.28 -11.60
C ASP A 11 -1.65 6.61 -12.95
N HIS A 12 -0.67 5.72 -13.00
CA HIS A 12 -0.35 4.96 -14.22
C HIS A 12 -1.49 4.02 -14.60
N LEU A 13 -2.08 3.31 -13.63
CA LEU A 13 -3.24 2.47 -13.90
C LEU A 13 -4.44 3.29 -14.34
N ALA A 14 -4.70 4.45 -13.74
CA ALA A 14 -5.79 5.33 -14.13
C ALA A 14 -5.59 5.86 -15.56
N ARG A 15 -4.36 6.22 -15.93
CA ARG A 15 -4.00 6.64 -17.29
C ARG A 15 -4.08 5.49 -18.29
N PHE A 16 -3.68 4.29 -17.92
CA PHE A 16 -3.82 3.10 -18.76
C PHE A 16 -5.30 2.76 -18.99
N TRP A 17 -6.10 2.78 -17.92
CA TRP A 17 -7.50 2.42 -17.95
C TRP A 17 -8.35 3.41 -18.74
N TRP A 18 -8.11 4.71 -18.51
CA TRP A 18 -8.87 5.75 -19.20
C TRP A 18 -8.24 6.16 -20.53
N GLY A 19 -6.93 5.98 -20.74
CA GLY A 19 -6.18 6.50 -21.89
C GLY A 19 -6.61 5.90 -23.22
N GLN A 20 -6.50 6.68 -24.30
CA GLN A 20 -6.54 6.18 -25.67
C GLN A 20 -5.12 6.07 -26.24
N GLN A 21 -4.98 5.25 -27.29
CA GLN A 21 -3.71 5.04 -28.00
C GLN A 21 -3.20 6.28 -28.74
N ASP A 22 -4.11 7.15 -29.17
CA ASP A 22 -3.78 8.47 -29.72
C ASP A 22 -3.70 9.51 -28.60
N GLN A 23 -2.73 10.41 -28.68
CA GLN A 23 -2.33 11.41 -27.67
C GLN A 23 -3.41 12.46 -27.26
N ARG A 24 -4.69 12.18 -27.48
CA ARG A 24 -5.80 13.01 -26.99
C ARG A 24 -6.10 12.65 -25.54
N GLU A 25 -6.26 13.67 -24.69
CA GLU A 25 -6.70 13.47 -23.32
C GLU A 25 -8.03 12.73 -23.32
N SER A 26 -8.04 11.52 -22.75
CA SER A 26 -9.24 10.73 -22.69
C SER A 26 -10.20 11.26 -21.62
N MET A 27 -11.49 11.22 -21.94
CA MET A 27 -12.54 11.59 -21.00
C MET A 27 -12.51 10.66 -19.78
N LYS A 28 -12.21 11.21 -18.61
CA LYS A 28 -12.29 10.50 -17.34
C LYS A 28 -13.75 10.41 -16.92
N TRP A 29 -14.40 9.28 -17.21
CA TRP A 29 -15.81 9.06 -16.90
C TRP A 29 -16.11 9.03 -15.39
N THR A 30 -15.16 8.55 -14.59
CA THR A 30 -15.28 8.55 -13.13
C THR A 30 -13.90 8.56 -12.48
N SER A 31 -13.85 9.04 -11.23
CA SER A 31 -12.60 9.09 -10.47
C SER A 31 -12.04 7.68 -10.22
N TRP A 32 -10.71 7.53 -10.24
CA TRP A 32 -10.05 6.27 -9.91
C TRP A 32 -10.51 5.71 -8.55
N ARG A 33 -10.67 6.59 -7.56
CA ARG A 33 -11.16 6.23 -6.22
C ARG A 33 -12.56 5.62 -6.22
N ALA A 34 -13.44 6.05 -7.13
CA ALA A 34 -14.79 5.49 -7.25
C ALA A 34 -14.76 4.07 -7.83
N ILE A 35 -13.91 3.84 -8.84
CA ILE A 35 -13.70 2.52 -9.46
C ILE A 35 -13.11 1.52 -8.46
N CYS A 36 -12.19 1.98 -7.60
CA CYS A 36 -11.57 1.15 -6.57
C CYS A 36 -12.52 0.70 -5.45
N ARG A 37 -13.75 1.24 -5.38
CA ARG A 37 -14.72 0.77 -4.39
C ARG A 37 -15.13 -0.67 -4.66
N HIS A 38 -15.56 -1.35 -3.61
CA HIS A 38 -16.11 -2.70 -3.73
C HIS A 38 -17.31 -2.74 -4.67
N LYS A 39 -17.52 -3.86 -5.37
CA LYS A 39 -18.64 -4.03 -6.32
C LYS A 39 -20.01 -3.79 -5.69
N ILE A 40 -20.20 -4.30 -4.47
CA ILE A 40 -21.43 -4.10 -3.68
C ILE A 40 -21.68 -2.61 -3.35
N LEU A 41 -20.61 -1.80 -3.28
CA LEU A 41 -20.67 -0.37 -2.99
C LEU A 41 -20.67 0.50 -4.26
N GLY A 42 -20.98 -0.08 -5.42
CA GLY A 42 -21.08 0.64 -6.69
C GLY A 42 -19.74 0.97 -7.36
N GLY A 43 -18.64 0.35 -6.93
CA GLY A 43 -17.36 0.40 -7.64
C GLY A 43 -17.16 -0.79 -8.58
N LEU A 44 -15.98 -0.87 -9.21
CA LEU A 44 -15.59 -1.99 -10.06
C LEU A 44 -14.69 -3.00 -9.34
N GLY A 45 -14.34 -2.72 -8.08
CA GLY A 45 -13.45 -3.55 -7.27
C GLY A 45 -11.98 -3.43 -7.65
N PHE A 46 -11.59 -2.31 -8.27
CA PHE A 46 -10.19 -2.10 -8.63
C PHE A 46 -9.33 -1.92 -7.40
N LEU A 47 -8.07 -2.33 -7.51
CA LEU A 47 -7.16 -2.35 -6.39
C LEU A 47 -6.57 -0.95 -6.17
N ASP A 48 -6.89 -0.30 -5.04
CA ASP A 48 -6.13 0.86 -4.59
C ASP A 48 -4.83 0.40 -3.92
N PHE A 49 -3.69 0.71 -4.54
CA PHE A 49 -2.38 0.31 -4.03
C PHE A 49 -2.04 0.90 -2.66
N ASN A 50 -2.61 2.04 -2.30
CA ASN A 50 -2.39 2.60 -0.97
C ASN A 50 -3.06 1.73 0.10
N ASN A 51 -4.32 1.35 -0.13
CA ASN A 51 -5.05 0.45 0.78
C ASN A 51 -4.41 -0.94 0.84
N ASN A 52 -3.85 -1.41 -0.28
CA ASN A 52 -3.16 -2.69 -0.33
C ASN A 52 -1.82 -2.65 0.37
N ASN A 53 -1.07 -1.55 0.28
CA ASN A 53 0.14 -1.37 1.08
C ASN A 53 -0.18 -1.45 2.57
N ILE A 54 -1.25 -0.80 3.03
CA ILE A 54 -1.70 -0.90 4.44
C ILE A 54 -2.08 -2.34 4.80
N ALA A 55 -2.86 -3.03 3.96
CA ALA A 55 -3.25 -4.42 4.19
C ALA A 55 -2.04 -5.37 4.24
N LEU A 56 -1.07 -5.19 3.34
CA LEU A 56 0.18 -5.94 3.34
C LEU A 56 0.99 -5.67 4.60
N LEU A 57 1.04 -4.41 5.07
CA LEU A 57 1.69 -4.07 6.32
C LEU A 57 1.04 -4.73 7.52
N ALA A 58 -0.29 -4.68 7.61
CA ALA A 58 -1.04 -5.38 8.66
C ALA A 58 -0.78 -6.89 8.62
N LYS A 59 -0.71 -7.49 7.42
CA LYS A 59 -0.38 -8.91 7.26
C LYS A 59 1.05 -9.24 7.71
N GLN A 60 2.02 -8.38 7.42
CA GLN A 60 3.40 -8.57 7.91
C GLN A 60 3.50 -8.38 9.41
N ALA A 61 2.84 -7.35 9.95
CA ALA A 61 2.72 -7.11 11.39
C ALA A 61 2.13 -8.32 12.12
N TRP A 62 1.06 -8.91 11.58
CA TRP A 62 0.47 -10.13 12.10
C TRP A 62 1.45 -11.30 12.11
N ARG A 63 2.21 -11.49 11.03
CA ARG A 63 3.22 -12.57 10.95
C ARG A 63 4.34 -12.40 11.98
N ILE A 64 4.79 -11.17 12.20
CA ILE A 64 5.77 -10.82 13.23
C ILE A 64 5.26 -11.19 14.62
N LEU A 65 4.00 -10.90 14.91
CA LEU A 65 3.38 -11.24 16.21
C LEU A 65 3.23 -12.74 16.42
N GLN A 66 2.86 -13.47 15.37
CA GLN A 66 2.62 -14.91 15.48
C GLN A 66 3.89 -15.75 15.48
N ASN A 67 4.98 -15.27 14.84
CA ASN A 67 6.22 -16.03 14.69
C ASN A 67 7.43 -15.15 15.03
N PRO A 68 7.72 -14.90 16.32
CA PRO A 68 8.80 -14.02 16.75
C PRO A 68 10.19 -14.55 16.35
N ASP A 69 10.36 -15.87 16.30
CA ASP A 69 11.66 -16.52 16.05
C ASP A 69 11.95 -16.77 14.56
N ASN A 70 11.02 -16.42 13.67
CA ASN A 70 11.26 -16.52 12.22
C ASN A 70 12.40 -15.55 11.84
N MET A 71 13.34 -16.01 11.00
CA MET A 71 14.44 -15.21 10.47
C MET A 71 13.99 -13.83 9.96
N LEU A 72 12.85 -13.76 9.25
CA LEU A 72 12.30 -12.49 8.79
C LEU A 72 11.94 -11.57 9.96
N THR A 73 11.28 -12.08 10.99
CA THR A 73 10.92 -11.30 12.18
C THR A 73 12.15 -10.80 12.92
N VAL A 74 13.19 -11.64 13.05
CA VAL A 74 14.47 -11.24 13.65
C VAL A 74 15.13 -10.11 12.86
N MET A 75 15.13 -10.19 11.52
CA MET A 75 15.62 -9.12 10.66
C MET A 75 14.79 -7.82 10.81
N TYR A 76 13.46 -7.93 10.86
CA TYR A 76 12.57 -6.79 11.08
C TYR A 76 12.82 -6.14 12.44
N LYS A 77 12.99 -6.94 13.50
CA LYS A 77 13.32 -6.46 14.84
C LYS A 77 14.65 -5.71 14.83
N ALA A 78 15.68 -6.29 14.24
CA ALA A 78 17.00 -5.67 14.12
C ALA A 78 16.96 -4.31 13.41
N LYS A 79 16.12 -4.17 12.38
CA LYS A 79 16.02 -2.95 11.58
C LYS A 79 15.11 -1.87 12.18
N TYR A 80 13.94 -2.25 12.69
CA TYR A 80 12.85 -1.31 13.00
C TYR A 80 12.48 -1.21 14.48
N PHE A 81 12.76 -2.24 15.30
CA PHE A 81 12.35 -2.26 16.71
C PHE A 81 13.34 -3.07 17.58
N PHE A 82 14.62 -2.71 17.52
CA PHE A 82 15.70 -3.52 18.10
C PHE A 82 15.55 -3.75 19.62
N GLN A 83 15.16 -2.71 20.35
CA GLN A 83 15.10 -2.71 21.82
C GLN A 83 13.69 -2.88 22.39
N THR A 84 12.65 -2.92 21.54
CA THR A 84 11.25 -2.92 21.99
C THR A 84 10.50 -4.14 21.47
N LEU A 85 9.34 -4.40 22.06
CA LEU A 85 8.35 -5.28 21.44
C LEU A 85 7.75 -4.59 20.21
N PHE A 86 7.26 -5.38 19.25
CA PHE A 86 6.69 -4.84 18.01
C PHE A 86 5.58 -3.81 18.26
N LEU A 87 4.68 -4.09 19.21
CA LEU A 87 3.57 -3.19 19.56
C LEU A 87 3.99 -1.96 20.37
N GLN A 88 5.20 -1.98 20.94
CA GLN A 88 5.77 -0.87 21.71
C GLN A 88 6.79 -0.09 20.89
N ALA A 89 6.97 -0.43 19.61
CA ALA A 89 7.91 0.25 18.73
C ALA A 89 7.46 1.70 18.52
N VAL A 90 8.33 2.63 18.85
CA VAL A 90 8.14 4.07 18.59
C VAL A 90 8.69 4.38 17.20
N LEU A 91 8.14 5.41 16.54
CA LEU A 91 8.68 5.90 15.27
C LEU A 91 10.17 6.26 15.44
N GLY A 92 11.05 5.47 14.84
CA GLY A 92 12.48 5.75 14.79
C GLY A 92 12.80 6.84 13.76
N SER A 93 13.99 7.44 13.83
CA SER A 93 14.43 8.47 12.88
C SER A 93 14.69 7.96 11.45
N ARG A 94 14.64 6.63 11.23
CA ARG A 94 14.85 5.96 9.93
C ARG A 94 13.55 5.33 9.43
N THR A 95 12.55 6.15 9.16
CA THR A 95 11.26 5.72 8.59
C THR A 95 11.40 5.51 7.08
N SER A 96 10.86 4.38 6.59
CA SER A 96 10.72 4.13 5.14
C SER A 96 9.36 4.58 4.59
N TRP A 97 8.49 5.11 5.45
CA TRP A 97 7.08 5.37 5.17
C TRP A 97 6.78 6.81 4.75
N ASP A 98 7.65 7.78 5.07
CA ASP A 98 7.58 9.20 4.64
C ASP A 98 7.88 9.37 3.16
#